data_AF-A0AAV7WYR3-F1
#
_entry.id   AF-A0AAV7WYR3-F1
#
_cell.length_a   1.000
_cell.length_b   1.000
_cell.length_c   1.000
_cell.angle_alpha   90.00
_cell.angle_beta   90.00
_cell.angle_gamma   90.00
#
_symmetry.space_group_name_H-M   'P 1'
#
loop_
_entity.id
_entity.type
_entity.pdbx_description
1 polymer ?
#
loop_
_entity_poly.entity_id
_entity_poly.type
_entity_poly.pdbx_seq_one_letter_code
_entity_poly.pdbx_strand_id
1 'polypeptide(L)'
;MGTWTTCMRNDEYYLAGQAMAVSLVHGGPAPNFVSPVLYQCLVSDAKHVHSSLGDVVDPETQDMLQEIENASSLENLQELIQKHSTVLSIAGCFRPLKSLNDKRKLLEDFINWYIVGRTVPSLVRLKEGLKTLGVLQAMEIHKHIFEEAFVWMEQEITTDTINGMFNIKFSPSGSNYRIQEEHIIGYWRDYLQDCEGK
;
A
#
# COMPACT_ATOMS: atom_id res chain seq x y z
N MET A 1 -21.23 5.85 0.40
CA MET A 1 -21.42 4.40 0.57
C MET A 1 -21.47 3.77 -0.82
N GLY A 2 -20.47 3.02 -1.30
CA GLY A 2 -20.64 2.47 -2.67
C GLY A 2 -19.59 1.60 -3.34
N THR A 3 -18.33 1.54 -2.89
CA THR A 3 -17.30 0.74 -3.60
C THR A 3 -16.98 -0.57 -2.88
N TRP A 4 -16.53 -0.51 -1.62
CA TRP A 4 -16.11 -1.69 -0.83
C TRP A 4 -17.17 -2.79 -0.71
N THR A 5 -18.44 -2.42 -0.49
CA THR A 5 -19.56 -3.36 -0.42
C THR A 5 -19.85 -4.03 -1.76
N THR A 6 -19.59 -3.34 -2.86
CA THR A 6 -19.79 -3.85 -4.22
C THR A 6 -18.67 -4.82 -4.58
N CYS A 7 -17.41 -4.45 -4.30
CA CYS A 7 -16.25 -5.33 -4.49
C CYS A 7 -16.38 -6.63 -3.70
N MET A 8 -16.84 -6.55 -2.44
CA MET A 8 -17.10 -7.73 -1.60
C MET A 8 -18.25 -8.60 -2.14
N ARG A 9 -19.32 -8.00 -2.67
CA ARG A 9 -20.46 -8.74 -3.25
C ARG A 9 -20.09 -9.46 -4.55
N ASN A 10 -19.19 -8.86 -5.32
CA ASN A 10 -18.75 -9.38 -6.61
C ASN A 10 -17.52 -10.29 -6.50
N ASP A 11 -17.06 -10.59 -5.28
CA ASP A 11 -15.85 -11.39 -5.04
C ASP A 11 -14.59 -10.87 -5.74
N GLU A 12 -14.49 -9.55 -5.93
CA GLU A 12 -13.38 -8.92 -6.64
C GLU A 12 -12.03 -9.15 -5.95
N TYR A 13 -12.00 -9.23 -4.62
CA TYR A 13 -10.76 -9.57 -3.88
C TYR A 13 -10.32 -11.01 -4.14
N TYR A 14 -11.26 -11.94 -4.26
CA TYR A 14 -10.96 -13.32 -4.63
C TYR A 14 -10.41 -13.39 -6.06
N LEU A 15 -11.06 -12.70 -7.00
CA LEU A 15 -10.61 -12.63 -8.39
C LEU A 15 -9.23 -11.97 -8.51
N ALA A 16 -8.96 -10.92 -7.74
CA ALA A 16 -7.65 -10.28 -7.68
C ALA A 16 -6.58 -11.26 -7.20
N GLY A 17 -6.83 -11.99 -6.10
CA GLY A 17 -5.90 -13.00 -5.59
C GLY A 17 -5.66 -14.13 -6.58
N GLN A 18 -6.70 -14.57 -7.28
CA GLN A 18 -6.59 -15.57 -8.34
C GLN A 18 -5.76 -15.05 -9.52
N ALA A 19 -5.98 -13.82 -9.97
CA ALA A 19 -5.23 -13.21 -11.05
C ALA A 19 -3.75 -13.06 -10.70
N MET A 20 -3.43 -12.65 -9.47
CA MET A 20 -2.05 -12.62 -8.96
C MET A 20 -1.39 -14.00 -9.02
N ALA A 21 -2.09 -15.03 -8.54
CA ALA A 21 -1.57 -16.39 -8.52
C ALA A 21 -1.31 -16.93 -9.93
N VAL A 22 -2.25 -16.74 -10.85
CA VAL A 22 -2.11 -17.14 -12.27
C VAL A 22 -0.95 -16.40 -12.92
N SER A 23 -0.83 -15.08 -12.72
CA SER A 23 0.29 -14.30 -13.25
C SER A 23 1.63 -14.87 -12.81
N LEU A 24 1.81 -15.11 -11.50
CA LEU A 24 3.07 -15.62 -10.94
C LEU A 24 3.44 -17.00 -11.48
N VAL A 25 2.51 -17.95 -11.48
CA VAL A 25 2.80 -19.34 -11.91
C VAL A 25 3.13 -19.43 -13.39
N HIS A 26 2.57 -18.53 -14.21
CA HIS A 26 2.81 -18.49 -15.65
C HIS A 26 3.92 -17.54 -16.10
N GLY A 27 4.69 -16.97 -15.16
CA GLY A 27 5.81 -16.07 -15.47
C GLY A 27 5.40 -14.68 -15.94
N GLY A 28 4.16 -14.26 -15.63
CA GLY A 28 3.72 -12.89 -15.75
C GLY A 28 4.31 -11.97 -14.66
N PRO A 29 3.98 -10.68 -14.69
CA PRO A 29 4.48 -9.73 -13.69
C PRO A 29 3.97 -10.08 -12.29
N ALA A 30 4.85 -9.92 -11.30
CA ALA A 30 4.48 -10.00 -9.90
C ALA A 30 3.69 -8.75 -9.46
N PRO A 31 2.92 -8.80 -8.34
CA PRO A 31 2.10 -7.68 -7.92
C PRO A 31 2.88 -6.38 -7.68
N ASN A 32 4.00 -6.42 -6.94
CA ASN A 32 4.86 -5.26 -6.66
C ASN A 32 4.14 -3.93 -6.25
N PHE A 33 3.00 -4.03 -5.56
CA PHE A 33 2.25 -2.85 -5.10
C PHE A 33 1.77 -2.99 -3.65
N VAL A 34 1.98 -4.14 -3.02
CA VAL A 34 1.46 -4.46 -1.68
C VAL A 34 2.31 -3.73 -0.64
N SER A 35 1.71 -3.22 0.43
CA SER A 35 2.49 -2.66 1.54
C SER A 35 3.11 -3.76 2.40
N PRO A 36 4.23 -3.51 3.10
CA PRO A 36 4.85 -4.50 3.99
C PRO A 36 3.85 -5.07 5.01
N VAL A 37 3.03 -4.20 5.61
CA VAL A 37 2.01 -4.61 6.60
C VAL A 37 0.93 -5.50 5.97
N LEU A 38 0.45 -5.16 4.77
CA LEU A 38 -0.54 -5.98 4.08
C LEU A 38 0.04 -7.35 3.69
N TYR A 39 1.32 -7.39 3.27
CA TYR A 39 2.00 -8.65 3.00
C TYR A 39 2.12 -9.52 4.25
N GLN A 40 2.49 -8.94 5.39
CA GLN A 40 2.50 -9.65 6.67
C GLN A 40 1.11 -10.22 7.03
N CYS A 41 0.03 -9.47 6.79
CA CYS A 41 -1.34 -9.98 6.97
C CYS A 41 -1.68 -11.19 6.07
N LEU A 42 -1.06 -11.30 4.88
CA LEU A 42 -1.27 -12.43 3.98
C LEU A 42 -0.55 -13.69 4.47
N VAL A 43 0.69 -13.57 4.93
CA VAL A 43 1.56 -14.73 5.23
C VAL A 43 1.68 -15.07 6.72
N SER A 44 1.09 -14.27 7.61
CA SER A 44 1.14 -14.47 9.06
C SER A 44 -0.23 -14.36 9.70
N ASP A 45 -0.35 -14.88 10.93
CA ASP A 45 -1.54 -14.63 11.74
C ASP A 45 -1.65 -13.15 12.09
N ALA A 46 -2.87 -12.62 12.10
CA ALA A 46 -3.19 -11.23 12.43
C ALA A 46 -2.61 -10.74 13.77
N LYS A 47 -2.27 -11.66 14.69
CA LYS A 47 -1.66 -11.36 15.99
C LYS A 47 -0.19 -10.95 15.92
N HIS A 48 0.49 -11.22 14.80
CA HIS A 48 1.91 -10.95 14.61
C HIS A 48 2.17 -9.76 13.69
N VAL A 49 1.11 -9.06 13.26
CA VAL A 49 1.22 -7.89 12.40
C VAL A 49 1.53 -6.69 13.29
N HIS A 50 2.68 -6.07 13.07
CA HIS A 50 3.03 -4.83 13.74
C HIS A 50 2.63 -3.65 12.86
N SER A 51 1.73 -2.81 13.36
CA SER A 51 1.28 -1.59 12.68
C SER A 51 1.66 -0.37 13.49
N SER A 52 2.05 0.68 12.80
CA SER A 52 2.49 1.96 13.33
C SER A 52 1.58 3.07 12.85
N LEU A 53 1.73 4.27 13.44
CA LEU A 53 1.01 5.46 13.00
C LEU A 53 1.32 5.79 11.52
N GLY A 54 2.54 5.52 11.06
CA GLY A 54 2.97 5.75 9.67
C GLY A 54 2.23 4.89 8.64
N ASP A 55 1.61 3.79 9.07
CA ASP A 55 0.85 2.90 8.18
C ASP A 55 -0.57 3.42 7.90
N VAL A 56 -1.03 4.41 8.66
CA VAL A 56 -2.33 5.07 8.45
C VAL A 56 -2.17 6.09 7.33
N VAL A 57 -2.77 5.85 6.16
CA VAL A 57 -2.63 6.76 4.99
C VAL A 57 -3.66 7.89 4.98
N ASP A 58 -4.74 7.78 5.77
CA ASP A 58 -5.81 8.77 5.82
C ASP A 58 -5.40 9.98 6.69
N PRO A 59 -5.27 11.20 6.13
CA PRO A 59 -4.77 12.35 6.87
C PRO A 59 -5.65 12.73 8.07
N GLU A 60 -6.97 12.66 7.93
CA GLU A 60 -7.89 12.99 9.03
C GLU A 60 -7.72 12.02 10.22
N THR A 61 -7.52 10.74 9.93
CA THR A 61 -7.24 9.72 10.95
C THR A 61 -5.85 9.92 11.54
N GLN A 62 -4.83 10.26 10.75
CA GLN A 62 -3.49 10.58 11.25
C GLN A 62 -3.52 11.78 12.21
N ASP A 63 -4.17 12.87 11.82
CA ASP A 63 -4.30 14.09 12.64
C ASP A 63 -4.96 13.78 13.98
N MET A 64 -6.06 13.01 13.96
CA MET A 64 -6.76 12.58 15.16
C MET A 64 -5.87 11.73 16.09
N LEU A 65 -5.11 10.79 15.53
CA LEU A 65 -4.20 9.95 16.32
C LEU A 65 -3.04 10.77 16.90
N GLN A 66 -2.49 11.72 16.15
CA GLN A 66 -1.46 12.64 16.61
C GLN A 66 -1.97 13.59 17.70
N GLU A 67 -3.19 14.11 17.58
CA GLU A 67 -3.83 14.93 18.63
C GLU A 67 -3.92 14.15 19.95
N ILE A 68 -4.38 12.89 19.90
CA ILE A 68 -4.48 12.00 21.07
C ILE A 68 -3.10 11.66 21.64
N GLU A 69 -2.12 11.39 20.77
CA GLU A 69 -0.74 11.10 21.18
C GLU A 69 -0.09 12.28 21.91
N ASN A 70 -0.35 13.49 21.45
CA ASN A 70 0.21 14.73 22.01
C ASN A 70 -0.53 15.26 23.25
N ALA A 71 -1.60 14.60 23.69
CA ALA A 71 -2.31 14.97 24.91
C ALA A 71 -1.37 14.94 26.14
N SER A 72 -1.33 16.07 26.85
CA SER A 72 -0.42 16.33 27.98
C SER A 72 -1.07 16.34 29.36
N SER A 73 -2.41 16.30 29.43
CA SER A 73 -3.18 16.17 30.68
C SER A 73 -4.33 15.16 30.53
N LEU A 74 -4.80 14.62 31.65
CA LEU A 74 -5.89 13.65 31.64
C LEU A 74 -7.19 14.29 31.18
N GLU A 75 -7.44 15.55 31.55
CA GLU A 75 -8.61 16.31 31.16
C GLU A 75 -8.66 16.53 29.64
N ASN A 76 -7.55 17.00 29.06
CA ASN A 76 -7.43 17.19 27.61
C ASN A 76 -7.59 15.85 26.87
N LEU A 77 -6.95 14.78 27.37
CA LEU A 77 -7.10 13.45 26.79
C LEU A 77 -8.57 13.01 26.80
N GLN A 78 -9.29 13.17 27.91
CA GLN A 78 -10.71 12.82 28.00
C GLN A 78 -11.59 13.64 27.05
N GLU A 79 -11.32 14.95 26.89
CA GLU A 79 -12.00 15.80 25.91
C GLU A 79 -11.78 15.31 24.47
N LEU A 80 -10.54 14.94 24.11
CA LEU A 80 -10.22 14.38 22.79
C LEU A 80 -10.94 13.04 22.54
N ILE A 81 -11.01 12.16 23.54
CA ILE A 81 -11.77 10.90 23.43
C ILE A 81 -13.25 11.17 23.19
N GLN A 82 -13.82 12.20 23.80
CA GLN A 82 -15.22 12.58 23.55
C GLN A 82 -15.39 13.21 22.15
N LYS A 83 -14.48 14.10 21.74
CA LYS A 83 -14.43 14.72 20.41
C LYS A 83 -14.43 13.66 19.30
N HIS A 84 -13.67 12.58 19.47
CA HIS A 84 -13.54 11.49 18.50
C HIS A 84 -14.38 10.24 18.86
N SER A 85 -15.38 10.38 19.72
CA SER A 85 -16.18 9.26 20.26
C SER A 85 -16.83 8.38 19.19
N THR A 86 -17.35 8.96 18.10
CA THR A 86 -18.00 8.21 17.02
C THR A 86 -17.05 7.21 16.36
N VAL A 87 -15.87 7.67 15.91
CA VAL A 87 -14.90 6.80 15.22
C VAL A 87 -14.28 5.79 16.19
N LEU A 88 -13.99 6.20 17.42
CA LEU A 88 -13.50 5.31 18.47
C LEU A 88 -14.54 4.24 18.83
N SER A 89 -15.84 4.56 18.80
CA SER A 89 -16.91 3.61 19.09
C SER A 89 -17.05 2.57 17.98
N ILE A 90 -16.97 3.00 16.72
CA ILE A 90 -16.95 2.09 15.56
C ILE A 90 -15.75 1.13 15.65
N ALA A 91 -14.61 1.63 16.12
CA ALA A 91 -13.41 0.85 16.35
C ALA A 91 -13.46 -0.06 17.59
N GLY A 92 -14.50 0.03 18.43
CA GLY A 92 -14.57 -0.65 19.72
C GLY A 92 -13.52 -0.13 20.74
N CYS A 93 -12.92 1.03 20.47
CA CYS A 93 -11.86 1.62 21.26
C CYS A 93 -12.38 2.69 22.24
N PHE A 94 -13.63 3.17 22.08
CA PHE A 94 -14.22 4.18 22.96
C PHE A 94 -14.40 3.65 24.39
N ARG A 95 -13.62 4.21 25.32
CA ARG A 95 -13.62 3.82 26.74
C ARG A 95 -13.15 4.97 27.62
N PRO A 96 -13.59 5.04 28.89
CA PRO A 96 -13.05 6.02 29.83
C PRO A 96 -11.57 5.70 30.12
N LEU A 97 -10.71 6.72 30.02
CA LEU A 97 -9.29 6.63 30.35
C LEU A 97 -9.05 7.18 31.75
N LYS A 98 -8.20 6.50 32.53
CA LYS A 98 -7.92 6.81 33.93
C LYS A 98 -6.55 7.46 34.12
N SER A 99 -5.66 7.32 33.14
CA SER A 99 -4.32 7.90 33.17
C SER A 99 -3.82 8.22 31.76
N LEU A 100 -2.84 9.14 31.66
CA LEU A 100 -2.15 9.41 30.40
C LEU A 100 -1.44 8.18 29.82
N ASN A 101 -1.07 7.20 30.67
CA ASN A 101 -0.44 5.96 30.21
C ASN A 101 -1.40 5.08 29.40
N ASP A 102 -2.71 5.29 29.53
CA ASP A 102 -3.71 4.51 28.79
C ASP A 102 -3.77 4.89 27.30
N LYS A 103 -3.21 6.07 26.92
CA LYS A 103 -3.24 6.57 25.54
C LYS A 103 -2.50 5.66 24.57
N ARG A 104 -1.34 5.11 24.97
CA ARG A 104 -0.52 4.23 24.12
C ARG A 104 -1.32 3.00 23.68
N LYS A 105 -1.99 2.36 24.64
CA LYS A 105 -2.81 1.17 24.36
C LYS A 105 -4.01 1.51 23.48
N LEU A 106 -4.64 2.67 23.67
CA LEU A 106 -5.73 3.11 22.80
C LEU A 106 -5.26 3.29 21.35
N LEU A 107 -4.12 3.96 21.14
CA LEU A 107 -3.54 4.15 19.82
C LEU A 107 -3.20 2.81 19.17
N GLU A 108 -2.55 1.89 19.91
CA GLU A 108 -2.26 0.53 19.44
C GLU A 108 -3.53 -0.24 19.04
N ASP A 109 -4.55 -0.24 19.90
CA ASP A 109 -5.84 -0.90 19.63
C ASP A 109 -6.50 -0.32 18.37
N PHE A 110 -6.50 1.02 18.24
CA PHE A 110 -7.12 1.71 17.13
C PHE A 110 -6.38 1.47 15.82
N ILE A 111 -5.05 1.60 15.79
CA ILE A 111 -4.23 1.37 14.60
C ILE A 111 -4.41 -0.08 14.13
N ASN A 112 -4.38 -1.04 15.05
CA ASN A 112 -4.60 -2.45 14.71
C ASN A 112 -6.01 -2.69 14.12
N TRP A 113 -7.04 -2.08 14.71
CA TRP A 113 -8.38 -2.14 14.12
C TRP A 113 -8.43 -1.48 12.73
N TYR A 114 -7.81 -0.32 12.57
CA TYR A 114 -7.85 0.48 11.34
C TYR A 114 -7.18 -0.25 10.18
N ILE A 115 -5.99 -0.82 10.41
CA ILE A 115 -5.18 -1.48 9.38
C ILE A 115 -5.62 -2.92 9.15
N VAL A 116 -5.74 -3.70 10.22
CA VAL A 116 -6.01 -5.14 10.13
C VAL A 116 -7.51 -5.40 10.25
N GLY A 117 -8.15 -4.89 11.29
CA GLY A 117 -9.55 -5.20 11.62
C GLY A 117 -10.54 -4.87 10.50
N ARG A 118 -10.43 -3.68 9.89
CA ARG A 118 -11.31 -3.24 8.80
C ARG A 118 -11.12 -4.02 7.50
N THR A 119 -9.94 -4.59 7.29
CA THR A 119 -9.58 -5.25 6.03
C THR A 119 -9.78 -6.76 6.07
N VAL A 120 -10.06 -7.36 7.24
CA VAL A 120 -10.22 -8.81 7.42
C VAL A 120 -11.15 -9.45 6.36
N PRO A 121 -12.35 -8.94 6.07
CA PRO A 121 -13.23 -9.60 5.10
C PRO A 121 -12.62 -9.65 3.69
N SER A 122 -12.01 -8.54 3.25
CA SER A 122 -11.32 -8.44 1.96
C SER A 122 -10.08 -9.33 1.91
N LEU A 123 -9.30 -9.33 2.99
CA LEU A 123 -8.10 -10.16 3.16
C LEU A 123 -8.43 -11.65 3.08
N VAL A 124 -9.50 -12.10 3.73
CA VAL A 124 -9.94 -13.49 3.66
C VAL A 124 -10.25 -13.89 2.22
N ARG A 125 -11.03 -13.08 1.49
CA ARG A 125 -11.34 -13.35 0.07
C ARG A 125 -10.09 -13.34 -0.80
N LEU A 126 -9.18 -12.38 -0.59
CA LEU A 126 -7.90 -12.31 -1.31
C LEU A 126 -7.03 -13.55 -1.04
N LYS A 127 -6.91 -14.00 0.21
CA LYS A 127 -6.20 -15.24 0.58
C LYS A 127 -6.84 -16.46 -0.10
N GLU A 128 -8.16 -16.56 -0.15
CA GLU A 128 -8.83 -17.64 -0.89
C GLU A 128 -8.48 -17.62 -2.38
N GLY A 129 -8.38 -16.44 -3.00
CA GLY A 129 -7.92 -16.29 -4.38
C GLY A 129 -6.48 -16.78 -4.58
N LEU A 130 -5.58 -16.35 -3.68
CA LEU A 130 -4.16 -16.71 -3.70
C LEU A 130 -3.89 -18.21 -3.47
N LYS A 131 -4.84 -18.98 -2.93
CA LYS A 131 -4.71 -20.45 -2.88
C LYS A 131 -4.70 -21.10 -4.26
N THR A 132 -5.12 -20.38 -5.31
CA THR A 132 -5.06 -20.85 -6.69
C THR A 132 -3.63 -21.28 -7.03
N LEU A 133 -3.48 -22.47 -7.62
CA LEU A 133 -2.19 -23.06 -7.99
C LEU A 133 -1.20 -23.23 -6.82
N GLY A 134 -1.66 -23.16 -5.56
CA GLY A 134 -0.83 -23.35 -4.36
C GLY A 134 0.00 -22.13 -3.96
N VAL A 135 -0.28 -20.94 -4.52
CA VAL A 135 0.57 -19.75 -4.31
C VAL A 135 0.58 -19.30 -2.86
N LEU A 136 -0.57 -19.26 -2.17
CA LEU A 136 -0.61 -18.87 -0.75
C LEU A 136 0.26 -19.79 0.13
N GLN A 137 0.21 -21.10 -0.10
CA GLN A 137 1.01 -22.06 0.66
C GLN A 137 2.51 -21.84 0.38
N ALA A 138 2.88 -21.57 -0.87
CA ALA A 138 4.25 -21.24 -1.22
C ALA A 138 4.71 -19.93 -0.56
N MET A 139 3.84 -18.90 -0.51
CA MET A 139 4.11 -17.64 0.20
C MET A 139 4.34 -17.86 1.70
N GLU A 140 3.54 -18.70 2.34
CA GLU A 140 3.68 -19.01 3.79
C GLU A 140 5.00 -19.74 4.10
N ILE A 141 5.50 -20.57 3.18
CA ILE A 141 6.78 -21.29 3.31
C ILE A 141 7.97 -20.39 2.97
N HIS A 142 7.87 -19.61 1.88
CA HIS A 142 8.97 -18.83 1.29
C HIS A 142 8.76 -17.32 1.43
N LYS A 143 8.41 -16.87 2.64
CA LYS A 143 7.97 -15.49 2.92
C LYS A 143 8.88 -14.40 2.34
N HIS A 144 10.20 -14.50 2.50
CA HIS A 144 11.12 -13.47 2.02
C HIS A 144 11.14 -13.34 0.48
N ILE A 145 11.11 -14.46 -0.24
CA ILE A 145 11.16 -14.47 -1.71
C ILE A 145 9.89 -13.83 -2.27
N PHE A 146 8.74 -14.16 -1.68
CA PHE A 146 7.46 -13.59 -2.10
C PHE A 146 7.29 -12.14 -1.64
N GLU A 147 7.98 -11.71 -0.58
CA GLU A 147 7.97 -10.32 -0.13
C GLU A 147 8.59 -9.42 -1.20
N GLU A 148 9.77 -9.76 -1.72
CA GLU A 148 10.44 -9.03 -2.81
C GLU A 148 9.56 -8.91 -4.07
N ALA A 149 8.72 -9.91 -4.33
CA ALA A 149 7.85 -9.94 -5.51
C ALA A 149 6.51 -9.18 -5.29
N PHE A 150 5.94 -9.23 -4.09
CA PHE A 150 4.63 -8.64 -3.79
C PHE A 150 4.72 -7.21 -3.31
N VAL A 151 5.70 -6.92 -2.46
CA VAL A 151 5.84 -5.64 -1.78
C VAL A 151 6.42 -4.62 -2.75
N TRP A 152 5.82 -3.44 -2.74
CA TRP A 152 6.36 -2.32 -3.50
C TRP A 152 7.73 -1.93 -2.94
N MET A 153 8.69 -1.72 -3.84
CA MET A 153 9.98 -1.14 -3.52
C MET A 153 10.18 0.08 -4.39
N GLU A 154 10.71 1.15 -3.80
CA GLU A 154 11.09 2.33 -4.56
C GLU A 154 12.16 1.93 -5.58
N GLN A 155 11.84 2.13 -6.86
CA GLN A 155 12.79 1.96 -7.95
C GLN A 155 13.24 3.35 -8.37
N GLU A 156 14.55 3.58 -8.35
CA GLU A 156 15.13 4.76 -8.96
C GLU A 156 14.80 4.74 -10.46
N ILE A 157 14.05 5.74 -10.91
CA ILE A 157 13.74 5.91 -12.31
C ILE A 157 14.96 6.54 -12.97
N THR A 158 15.71 5.74 -13.71
CA THR A 158 16.91 6.21 -14.40
C THR A 158 16.60 6.79 -15.77
N THR A 159 17.52 7.60 -16.33
CA THR A 159 17.43 8.09 -17.71
C THR A 159 17.27 6.92 -18.69
N ASP A 160 18.02 5.85 -18.49
CA ASP A 160 17.95 4.64 -19.32
C ASP A 160 16.58 3.98 -19.24
N THR A 161 15.99 3.94 -18.04
CA THR A 161 14.65 3.39 -17.82
C THR A 161 13.60 4.17 -18.61
N ILE A 162 13.60 5.51 -18.50
CA ILE A 162 12.65 6.36 -19.23
C ILE A 162 12.90 6.28 -20.74
N ASN A 163 14.15 6.41 -21.18
CA ASN A 163 14.50 6.39 -22.60
C ASN A 163 14.12 5.04 -23.24
N GLY A 164 14.28 3.93 -22.53
CA GLY A 164 13.86 2.59 -22.96
C GLY A 164 12.35 2.41 -23.11
N MET A 165 11.52 3.24 -22.48
CA MET A 165 10.05 3.19 -22.63
C MET A 165 9.58 3.73 -23.99
N PHE A 166 10.39 4.53 -24.69
CA PHE A 166 10.00 5.18 -25.94
C PHE A 166 10.57 4.49 -27.17
N ASN A 167 9.70 4.21 -28.14
CA ASN A 167 10.10 3.77 -29.47
C ASN A 167 10.09 4.96 -30.44
N ILE A 168 11.25 5.56 -30.63
CA ILE A 168 11.40 6.72 -31.50
C ILE A 168 11.14 6.34 -32.96
N LYS A 169 10.19 7.03 -33.60
CA LYS A 169 9.87 6.87 -35.01
C LYS A 169 10.40 8.06 -35.80
N PHE A 170 11.47 7.82 -36.55
CA PHE A 170 12.04 8.81 -37.44
C PHE A 170 11.32 8.87 -38.77
N SER A 171 11.32 10.06 -39.38
CA SER A 171 11.03 10.24 -40.78
C SER A 171 12.06 9.51 -41.66
N PRO A 172 11.73 9.21 -42.94
CA PRO A 172 12.65 8.55 -43.86
C PRO A 172 14.01 9.26 -43.95
N SER A 173 15.07 8.46 -44.09
CA SER A 173 16.43 8.95 -44.26
C SER A 173 16.52 9.87 -45.48
N GLY A 174 17.09 11.06 -45.29
CA GLY A 174 17.22 12.09 -46.34
C GLY A 174 16.06 13.09 -46.41
N SER A 175 15.04 12.97 -45.55
CA SER A 175 14.02 14.02 -45.41
C SER A 175 14.59 15.24 -44.67
N ASN A 176 14.05 16.44 -44.96
CA ASN A 176 14.42 17.66 -44.24
C ASN A 176 14.10 17.59 -42.74
N TYR A 177 13.17 16.72 -42.35
CA TYR A 177 12.76 16.51 -40.96
C TYR A 177 13.74 15.62 -40.18
N ARG A 178 14.46 14.72 -40.86
CA ARG A 178 15.34 13.73 -40.21
C ARG A 178 16.44 14.35 -39.35
N ILE A 179 17.06 15.43 -39.83
CA ILE A 179 18.11 16.14 -39.11
C ILE A 179 17.53 16.87 -37.88
N GLN A 180 16.34 17.45 -38.01
CA GLN A 180 15.68 18.14 -36.90
C GLN A 180 15.24 17.15 -35.81
N GLU A 181 14.70 16.00 -36.20
CA GLU A 181 14.31 14.92 -35.28
C GLU A 181 15.51 14.39 -34.48
N GLU A 182 16.67 14.20 -35.11
CA GLU A 182 17.90 13.77 -34.44
C GLU A 182 18.36 14.76 -33.36
N HIS A 183 18.28 16.07 -33.64
CA HIS A 183 18.58 17.10 -32.64
C HIS A 183 17.57 17.10 -31.49
N ILE A 184 16.27 16.97 -31.77
CA ILE A 184 15.23 16.91 -30.75
C ILE A 184 15.46 15.72 -29.81
N ILE A 185 15.89 14.58 -30.34
CA ILE A 185 16.20 13.40 -29.52
C ILE A 185 17.47 13.60 -28.70
N GLY A 186 18.46 14.31 -29.23
CA GLY A 186 19.61 14.78 -28.44
C GLY A 186 19.15 15.59 -27.24
N TYR A 187 18.35 16.64 -27.46
CA TYR A 187 17.81 17.48 -26.39
C TYR A 187 16.93 16.72 -25.40
N TRP A 188 16.14 15.74 -25.88
CA TRP A 188 15.35 14.88 -25.00
C TRP A 188 16.23 14.05 -24.07
N ARG A 189 17.30 13.44 -24.59
CA ARG A 189 18.23 12.66 -23.77
C ARG A 189 19.00 13.52 -22.79
N ASP A 190 19.47 14.68 -23.24
CA ASP A 190 20.14 15.66 -22.38
C ASP A 190 19.20 16.11 -21.25
N TYR A 191 17.93 16.39 -21.56
CA TYR A 191 16.90 16.73 -20.57
C TYR A 191 16.67 15.63 -19.54
N LEU A 192 16.55 14.36 -19.97
CA LEU A 192 16.40 13.24 -19.04
C LEU A 192 17.62 13.12 -18.11
N GLN A 193 18.82 13.27 -18.67
CA GLN A 193 20.06 13.22 -17.91
C GLN A 193 20.16 14.35 -16.88
N ASP A 194 19.70 15.56 -17.24
CA ASP A 194 19.62 16.69 -16.32
C ASP A 194 18.60 16.45 -15.18
N CYS A 195 17.50 15.73 -15.46
CA CYS A 195 16.48 15.38 -14.47
C CYS A 195 16.92 14.29 -13.48
N GLU A 196 17.80 13.38 -13.88
CA GLU A 196 18.29 12.29 -13.02
C GLU A 196 19.21 12.81 -11.89
N GLY A 197 19.74 14.03 -12.00
CA GLY A 197 20.64 14.61 -11.00
C GLY A 197 22.03 13.94 -10.99
N LYS A 198 22.97 14.49 -10.21
CA LYS A 198 24.30 13.89 -9.99
C LYS A 198 24.32 13.09 -8.70
#